data_AF-A0A6C0BJ36-F1
#
_entry.id   AF-A0A6C0BJ36-F1
#
_cell.length_a   1.000
_cell.length_b   1.000
_cell.length_c   1.000
_cell.angle_alpha   90.00
_cell.angle_beta   90.00
_cell.angle_gamma   90.00
#
_symmetry.space_group_name_H-M   'P 1'
#
loop_
_entity.id
_entity.type
_entity.pdbx_description
1 polymer ?
#
loop_
_entity_poly.entity_id
_entity_poly.type
_entity_poly.pdbx_seq_one_letter_code
_entity_poly.pdbx_strand_id
1 'polypeptide(L)'
;MSLISEHVIQLLSEKKEKQRELWQGTARLIIDQIKEKLQTNENIVDCHGNCVRVSVQVSCEDDAQLNIVFNWVEQILSDEDPNLNISNIQKRGSTDNGLYTIDFCLKAYNYGI
;
A
#
# COMPACT_ATOMS: atom_id res chain seq x y z
N MET A 1 1.02 16.65 39.94
CA MET A 1 0.02 15.77 39.28
C MET A 1 0.29 15.83 37.79
N SER A 2 0.67 14.72 37.15
CA SER A 2 0.51 14.53 35.68
C SER A 2 0.55 13.03 35.34
N LEU A 3 -0.30 12.25 36.01
CA LEU A 3 -0.54 10.81 35.71
C LEU A 3 -1.28 10.59 34.38
N ILE A 4 -1.69 11.68 33.71
CA ILE A 4 -2.42 11.64 32.44
C ILE A 4 -1.43 11.50 31.25
N SER A 5 -0.14 11.79 31.43
CA SER A 5 0.79 11.83 30.31
C SER A 5 1.28 10.45 29.84
N GLU A 6 1.59 9.53 30.75
CA GLU A 6 2.21 8.25 30.38
C GLU A 6 1.17 7.23 29.86
N HIS A 7 0.01 7.15 30.50
CA HIS A 7 -1.08 6.25 30.09
C HIS A 7 -1.64 6.60 28.70
N VAL A 8 -1.73 7.90 28.37
CA VAL A 8 -2.20 8.35 27.05
C VAL A 8 -1.16 8.06 25.96
N ILE A 9 0.14 8.25 26.24
CA ILE A 9 1.23 7.91 25.30
C ILE A 9 1.25 6.41 25.00
N GLN A 10 1.04 5.58 26.02
CA GLN A 10 1.02 4.13 25.86
C GLN A 10 -0.18 3.66 25.02
N LEU A 11 -1.38 4.15 25.30
CA LEU A 11 -2.58 3.87 24.51
C LEU A 11 -2.48 4.33 23.04
N LEU A 12 -1.85 5.49 22.80
CA LEU A 12 -1.59 6.00 21.45
C LEU A 12 -0.58 5.14 20.70
N SER A 13 0.40 4.57 21.40
CA SER A 13 1.42 3.71 20.80
C SER A 13 0.84 2.34 20.41
N GLU A 14 0.03 1.74 21.28
CA GLU A 14 -0.69 0.49 20.99
C GLU A 14 -1.69 0.65 19.84
N LYS A 15 -2.42 1.78 19.77
CA LYS A 15 -3.31 2.08 18.63
C LYS A 15 -2.54 2.20 17.31
N LYS A 16 -1.37 2.86 17.32
CA LYS A 16 -0.52 2.99 16.12
C LYS A 16 0.08 1.67 15.66
N GLU A 17 0.39 0.77 16.59
CA GLU A 17 0.91 -0.55 16.27
C GLU A 17 -0.16 -1.44 15.62
N LYS A 18 -1.34 -1.54 16.25
CA LYS A 18 -2.48 -2.30 15.69
C LYS A 18 -2.92 -1.80 14.32
N GLN A 19 -2.89 -0.48 14.09
CA GLN A 19 -3.17 0.08 12.77
C GLN A 19 -2.11 -0.31 11.73
N ARG A 20 -0.83 -0.35 12.11
CA ARG A 20 0.24 -0.78 11.21
C ARG A 20 0.11 -2.25 10.82
N GLU A 21 -0.21 -3.12 11.78
CA GLU A 21 -0.47 -4.54 11.49
C GLU A 21 -1.66 -4.72 10.54
N LEU A 22 -2.75 -3.96 10.76
CA LEU A 22 -3.91 -3.97 9.89
C LEU A 22 -3.53 -3.56 8.46
N TRP A 23 -2.78 -2.47 8.28
CA TRP A 23 -2.39 -1.98 6.95
C TRP A 23 -1.38 -2.87 6.25
N GLN A 24 -0.47 -3.52 6.98
CA GLN A 24 0.38 -4.57 6.41
C GLN A 24 -0.47 -5.76 5.94
N GLY A 25 -1.52 -6.11 6.68
CA GLY A 25 -2.51 -7.10 6.29
C GLY A 25 -3.24 -6.70 5.00
N THR A 26 -3.79 -5.49 4.93
CA THR A 26 -4.44 -4.96 3.73
C THR A 26 -3.48 -4.91 2.54
N ALA A 27 -2.25 -4.43 2.73
CA ALA A 27 -1.22 -4.43 1.69
C ALA A 27 -0.98 -5.83 1.13
N ARG A 28 -0.92 -6.86 1.98
CA ARG A 28 -0.78 -8.25 1.56
C ARG A 28 -2.00 -8.74 0.79
N LEU A 29 -3.21 -8.42 1.23
CA LEU A 29 -4.44 -8.78 0.50
C LEU A 29 -4.46 -8.17 -0.89
N ILE A 30 -4.08 -6.88 -1.02
CA ILE A 30 -3.98 -6.21 -2.31
C ILE A 30 -2.94 -6.90 -3.20
N ILE A 31 -1.76 -7.25 -2.65
CA ILE A 31 -0.73 -7.99 -3.40
C ILE A 31 -1.27 -9.34 -3.87
N ASP A 32 -2.00 -10.07 -3.02
CA ASP A 32 -2.60 -11.36 -3.38
C ASP A 32 -3.62 -11.19 -4.52
N GLN A 33 -4.51 -10.20 -4.44
CA GLN A 33 -5.43 -9.90 -5.54
C GLN A 33 -4.67 -9.59 -6.84
N ILE A 34 -3.59 -8.81 -6.76
CA ILE A 34 -2.75 -8.50 -7.91
C ILE A 34 -2.12 -9.78 -8.48
N LYS A 35 -1.60 -10.67 -7.62
CA LYS A 35 -1.03 -11.97 -8.02
C LYS A 35 -2.04 -12.92 -8.65
N GLU A 36 -3.29 -12.88 -8.21
CA GLU A 36 -4.35 -13.72 -8.79
C GLU A 36 -4.68 -13.33 -10.22
N LYS A 37 -4.55 -12.04 -10.57
CA LYS A 37 -4.84 -11.55 -11.92
C LYS A 37 -3.60 -11.39 -12.80
N LEU A 38 -2.44 -11.16 -12.22
CA LEU A 38 -1.23 -10.78 -12.93
C LEU A 38 -0.02 -11.57 -12.45
N GLN A 39 0.87 -11.87 -13.39
CA GLN A 39 2.14 -12.49 -13.07
C GLN A 39 3.06 -11.47 -12.41
N THR A 40 3.17 -11.56 -11.08
CA THR A 40 4.13 -10.74 -10.31
C THR A 40 5.44 -11.49 -10.12
N ASN A 41 6.56 -10.80 -10.29
CA ASN A 41 7.88 -11.38 -10.04
C ASN A 41 8.40 -11.08 -8.64
N GLU A 42 8.26 -9.83 -8.19
CA GLU A 42 8.77 -9.37 -6.92
C GLU A 42 7.74 -8.49 -6.22
N ASN A 43 7.59 -8.65 -4.91
CA ASN A 43 6.67 -7.87 -4.11
C ASN A 43 7.37 -7.45 -2.82
N ILE A 44 7.43 -6.15 -2.58
CA ILE A 44 8.04 -5.55 -1.40
C ILE A 44 6.96 -4.85 -0.61
N VAL A 45 6.88 -5.14 0.69
CA VAL A 45 6.05 -4.40 1.64
C VAL A 45 6.99 -3.84 2.69
N ASP A 46 7.13 -2.52 2.70
CA ASP A 46 7.98 -1.79 3.63
C ASP A 46 7.15 -0.81 4.45
N CYS A 47 7.52 -0.61 5.71
CA CYS A 47 6.85 0.34 6.58
C CYS A 47 7.74 1.54 6.85
N HIS A 48 7.41 2.66 6.22
CA HIS A 48 8.17 3.90 6.32
C HIS A 48 7.36 4.98 7.05
N GLY A 49 7.57 5.08 8.37
CA GLY A 49 6.87 6.05 9.23
C GLY A 49 5.38 5.73 9.39
N ASN A 50 4.53 6.63 8.88
CA ASN A 50 3.06 6.48 8.87
C ASN A 50 2.52 5.93 7.53
N CYS A 51 3.39 5.34 6.71
CA CYS A 51 3.04 4.79 5.43
C CYS A 51 3.51 3.35 5.32
N VAL A 52 2.65 2.46 4.81
CA VAL A 52 3.05 1.16 4.27
C VAL A 52 3.32 1.34 2.78
N ARG A 53 4.59 1.33 2.39
CA ARG A 53 5.00 1.30 1.00
C ARG A 53 4.86 -0.11 0.46
N VAL A 54 4.25 -0.22 -0.70
CA VAL A 54 4.08 -1.46 -1.42
C VAL A 54 4.64 -1.28 -2.81
N SER A 55 5.53 -2.16 -3.21
CA SER A 55 6.12 -2.19 -4.55
C SER A 55 5.85 -3.56 -5.15
N VAL A 56 5.14 -3.60 -6.27
CA VAL A 56 4.79 -4.84 -6.97
C VAL A 56 5.36 -4.80 -8.37
N GLN A 57 6.23 -5.75 -8.70
CA GLN A 57 6.73 -5.92 -10.05
C GLN A 57 5.81 -6.85 -10.82
N VAL A 58 5.15 -6.32 -11.83
CA VAL A 58 4.28 -7.03 -12.78
C VAL A 58 5.00 -7.19 -14.12
N SER A 59 4.72 -8.30 -14.81
CA SER A 59 5.12 -8.44 -16.21
C SER A 59 3.98 -7.97 -17.12
N CYS A 60 4.28 -7.06 -18.04
CA CYS A 60 3.33 -6.60 -19.05
C CYS A 60 4.02 -6.59 -20.42
N GLU A 61 3.28 -6.93 -21.46
CA GLU A 61 3.75 -6.97 -22.85
C GLU A 61 3.90 -5.57 -23.44
N ASP A 62 3.08 -4.61 -22.99
CA ASP A 62 3.06 -3.24 -23.50
C ASP A 62 2.53 -2.23 -22.46
N ASP A 63 2.76 -0.94 -22.75
CA ASP A 63 2.34 0.19 -21.91
C ASP A 63 0.80 0.34 -21.81
N ALA A 64 0.03 -0.15 -22.78
CA ALA A 64 -1.43 -0.11 -22.70
C ALA A 64 -1.94 -1.15 -21.69
N GLN A 65 -1.37 -2.35 -21.70
CA GLN A 65 -1.62 -3.37 -20.67
C GLN A 65 -1.21 -2.86 -19.29
N LEU A 66 -0.05 -2.20 -19.17
CA LEU A 66 0.37 -1.56 -17.91
C LEU A 66 -0.67 -0.53 -17.43
N ASN A 67 -1.19 0.31 -18.31
CA ASN A 67 -2.21 1.31 -17.93
C ASN A 67 -3.49 0.67 -17.41
N ILE A 68 -3.92 -0.42 -18.05
CA ILE A 68 -5.10 -1.19 -17.61
C ILE A 68 -4.86 -1.76 -16.21
N VAL A 69 -3.70 -2.41 -16.02
CA VAL A 69 -3.28 -2.95 -14.73
C VAL A 69 -3.22 -1.86 -13.66
N PHE A 70 -2.59 -0.73 -13.98
CA PHE A 70 -2.43 0.39 -13.07
C PHE A 70 -3.78 0.93 -12.61
N ASN A 71 -4.69 1.22 -13.55
CA ASN A 71 -6.05 1.68 -13.24
C ASN A 71 -6.82 0.66 -12.41
N TRP A 72 -6.63 -0.63 -12.69
CA TRP A 72 -7.28 -1.69 -11.93
C TRP A 72 -6.74 -1.79 -10.50
N VAL A 73 -5.42 -1.67 -10.30
CA VAL A 73 -4.81 -1.58 -8.97
C VAL A 73 -5.35 -0.36 -8.22
N GLU A 74 -5.44 0.80 -8.86
CA GLU A 74 -6.07 1.98 -8.25
C GLU A 74 -7.53 1.73 -7.82
N GLN A 75 -8.29 0.97 -8.61
CA GLN A 75 -9.67 0.61 -8.27
C GLN A 75 -9.74 -0.34 -7.06
N ILE A 76 -8.94 -1.40 -7.00
CA ILE A 76 -8.89 -2.31 -5.83
C ILE A 76 -8.56 -1.52 -4.59
N LEU A 77 -7.55 -0.66 -4.69
CA LEU A 77 -7.09 0.18 -3.61
C LEU A 77 -8.21 1.09 -3.10
N SER A 78 -9.02 1.64 -4.01
CA SER A 78 -10.18 2.45 -3.66
C SER A 78 -11.36 1.66 -3.10
N ASP A 79 -11.49 0.36 -3.41
CA ASP A 79 -12.61 -0.49 -3.01
C ASP A 79 -12.36 -1.17 -1.64
N GLU A 80 -11.11 -1.58 -1.36
CA GLU A 80 -10.74 -2.34 -0.16
C GLU A 80 -10.94 -1.57 1.15
N ASP A 81 -10.59 -0.27 1.20
CA ASP A 81 -10.82 0.52 2.42
C ASP A 81 -10.97 2.02 2.11
N PRO A 82 -12.18 2.61 2.28
CA PRO A 82 -12.39 4.04 2.07
C PRO A 82 -11.68 4.93 3.09
N ASN A 83 -11.11 4.36 4.17
CA ASN A 83 -10.32 5.07 5.17
C ASN A 83 -8.80 4.98 4.91
N LEU A 84 -8.38 4.20 3.90
CA LEU A 84 -7.00 4.22 3.43
C LEU A 84 -6.82 5.39 2.47
N ASN A 85 -5.95 6.32 2.85
CA ASN A 85 -5.48 7.33 1.91
C ASN A 85 -4.33 6.72 1.09
N ILE A 86 -4.62 6.29 -0.12
CA ILE A 86 -3.57 5.87 -1.04
C ILE A 86 -2.94 7.12 -1.64
N SER A 87 -1.66 7.31 -1.33
CA SER A 87 -0.89 8.41 -1.86
C SER A 87 0.25 7.87 -2.72
N ASN A 88 0.68 8.68 -3.68
CA ASN A 88 1.94 8.47 -4.38
C ASN A 88 1.99 7.13 -5.13
N ILE A 89 0.87 6.75 -5.77
CA ILE A 89 0.83 5.65 -6.72
C ILE A 89 1.67 6.06 -7.93
N GLN A 90 2.73 5.31 -8.20
CA GLN A 90 3.64 5.51 -9.31
C GLN A 90 3.83 4.18 -10.01
N LYS A 91 4.00 4.24 -11.33
CA LYS A 91 4.51 3.12 -12.12
C LYS A 91 5.87 3.48 -12.67
N ARG A 92 6.81 2.54 -12.58
CA ARG A 92 8.16 2.66 -13.13
C ARG A 92 8.46 1.38 -13.88
N GLY A 93 8.87 1.49 -15.13
CA GLY A 93 9.30 0.34 -15.91
C GLY A 93 9.77 0.76 -17.28
N SER A 94 10.42 -0.16 -17.97
CA SER A 94 10.88 0.02 -19.34
C SER A 94 10.33 -1.14 -20.16
N THR A 95 9.77 -0.82 -21.32
CA THR A 95 9.20 -1.79 -22.26
C THR A 95 10.25 -2.82 -22.72
N ASP A 96 11.55 -2.48 -22.65
CA ASP A 96 12.68 -3.33 -23.04
C ASP A 96 12.69 -4.74 -22.40
N ASN A 97 12.23 -4.87 -21.16
CA ASN A 97 12.20 -6.16 -20.46
C ASN A 97 10.77 -6.64 -20.12
N GLY A 98 9.73 -5.90 -20.52
CA GLY A 98 8.34 -6.22 -20.17
C GLY A 98 8.08 -6.29 -18.66
N LEU A 99 8.87 -5.58 -17.87
CA LEU A 99 8.80 -5.55 -16.40
C LEU A 99 8.51 -4.14 -15.93
N TYR A 100 7.46 -4.04 -15.13
CA TYR A 100 6.98 -2.79 -14.57
C TYR A 100 6.78 -2.94 -13.08
N THR A 101 7.22 -1.93 -12.34
CA THR A 101 7.03 -1.81 -10.91
C THR A 101 5.93 -0.81 -10.63
N ILE A 102 4.96 -1.21 -9.82
CA ILE A 102 3.89 -0.36 -9.32
C ILE A 102 4.19 -0.10 -7.85
N ASP A 103 4.48 1.15 -7.52
CA ASP A 103 4.79 1.63 -6.19
C ASP A 103 3.59 2.41 -5.66
N PHE A 104 3.08 2.07 -4.48
CA PHE A 104 2.05 2.85 -3.80
C PHE A 104 2.29 2.91 -2.30
N CYS A 105 1.72 3.93 -1.68
CA CYS A 105 1.89 4.19 -0.25
C CYS A 105 0.52 4.27 0.41
N LEU A 106 0.23 3.26 1.24
CA LEU A 106 -0.97 3.21 2.07
C LEU A 106 -0.73 4.04 3.32
N LYS A 107 -1.51 5.11 3.50
CA LYS A 107 -1.48 5.95 4.70
C LYS A 107 -2.85 5.90 5.38
N ALA A 108 -2.87 6.05 6.71
CA ALA A 108 -4.10 6.42 7.41
C ALA A 108 -4.63 7.73 6.85
N TYR A 109 -5.96 7.84 6.72
CA TYR A 109 -6.59 9.14 6.95
C TYR A 109 -6.21 9.60 8.35
N ASN A 110 -5.37 10.63 8.44
CA ASN A 110 -5.26 11.44 9.64
C ASN A 110 -6.63 12.10 9.81
N TYR A 111 -7.54 11.47 10.55
CA TYR A 111 -8.49 12.27 11.30
C TYR A 111 -7.63 13.16 12.18
N GLY A 112 -7.57 14.45 11.85
CA GLY A 112 -6.81 15.43 12.60
C GLY A 112 -7.18 15.31 14.08
N ILE A 113 -6.26 14.76 14.86
CA ILE A 113 -6.23 14.85 16.32
C ILE A 113 -4.97 15.60 16.68
#